data_AF-A0A563W2L6-F1
#
_entry.id   AF-A0A563W2L6-F1
#
_cell.length_a   1.000
_cell.length_b   1.000
_cell.length_c   1.000
_cell.angle_alpha   90.00
_cell.angle_beta   90.00
_cell.angle_gamma   90.00
#
_symmetry.space_group_name_H-M   'P 1'
#
loop_
_entity.id
_entity.type
_entity.pdbx_description
1 polymer ?
#
loop_
_entity_poly.entity_id
_entity_poly.type
_entity_poly.pdbx_seq_one_letter_code
_entity_poly.pdbx_strand_id
1 'polypeptide(L)'
;MVTPHSKNYQYLQDGLCELLLQSGGNPYMGQSLGNLLISAGFKNIENKTLPFHHYSNKDRQKLQDFIAYIDSWLAPTVPQIVAKLDLDKTRLTNGLEWFRSIGNRDNSAATAVIYRMFATK
;
A
#
# COMPACT_ATOMS: atom_id res chain seq x y z
N MET A 1 7.41 1.00 -0.48
CA MET A 1 8.39 2.00 -0.98
C MET A 1 8.41 1.96 -2.49
N VAL A 2 8.49 3.12 -3.15
CA VAL A 2 8.53 3.25 -4.60
C VAL A 2 9.64 4.24 -4.97
N THR A 3 10.41 3.94 -6.00
CA THR A 3 11.51 4.77 -6.52
C THR A 3 11.30 4.99 -8.02
N PRO A 4 11.52 6.22 -8.56
CA PRO A 4 11.94 7.46 -7.88
C PRO A 4 10.91 7.97 -6.86
N HIS A 5 11.22 8.97 -6.04
CA HIS A 5 10.26 9.55 -5.10
C HIS A 5 9.33 10.59 -5.78
N SER A 6 8.13 10.80 -5.23
CA SER A 6 7.21 11.85 -5.65
C SER A 6 6.40 12.42 -4.50
N LYS A 7 6.34 13.76 -4.43
CA LYS A 7 5.54 14.49 -3.43
C LYS A 7 4.03 14.30 -3.62
N ASN A 8 3.58 14.05 -4.84
CA ASN A 8 2.17 13.79 -5.12
C ASN A 8 1.79 12.35 -4.76
N TYR A 9 2.69 11.40 -5.00
CA TYR A 9 2.47 10.03 -4.55
C TYR A 9 2.54 9.91 -3.04
N GLN A 10 3.48 10.59 -2.38
CA GLN A 10 3.51 10.66 -0.92
C GLN A 10 2.19 11.23 -0.36
N TYR A 11 1.68 12.31 -0.96
CA TYR A 11 0.38 12.89 -0.57
C TYR A 11 -0.78 11.89 -0.72
N LEU A 12 -0.79 11.08 -1.77
CA LEU A 12 -1.76 10.00 -1.94
C LEU A 12 -1.62 8.91 -0.87
N GLN A 13 -0.39 8.50 -0.54
CA GLN A 13 -0.14 7.51 0.51
C GLN A 13 -0.58 8.02 1.89
N ASP A 14 -0.27 9.27 2.22
CA ASP A 14 -0.67 9.90 3.47
C ASP A 14 -2.20 9.98 3.56
N GLY A 15 -2.88 10.38 2.47
CA GLY A 15 -4.34 10.40 2.40
C GLY A 15 -4.98 9.02 2.57
N LEU A 16 -4.39 7.97 2.02
CA LEU A 16 -4.86 6.60 2.24
C LEU A 16 -4.72 6.17 3.71
N CYS A 17 -3.56 6.46 4.33
CA CYS A 17 -3.34 6.15 5.74
C CYS A 17 -4.37 6.85 6.63
N GLU A 18 -4.62 8.13 6.39
CA GLU A 18 -5.62 8.90 7.13
C GLU A 18 -7.04 8.35 6.91
N LEU A 19 -7.39 7.98 5.66
CA LEU A 19 -8.69 7.39 5.35
C LEU A 19 -8.92 6.10 6.14
N LEU A 20 -7.90 5.26 6.28
CA LEU A 20 -7.97 4.03 7.05
C LEU A 20 -8.19 4.31 8.53
N LEU A 21 -7.46 5.27 9.10
CA LEU A 21 -7.62 5.68 10.50
C LEU A 21 -9.03 6.22 10.78
N GLN A 22 -9.53 7.13 9.94
CA GLN A 22 -10.89 7.70 10.06
C GLN A 22 -12.00 6.68 9.84
N SER A 23 -11.70 5.57 9.16
CA SER A 23 -12.65 4.47 8.96
C SER A 23 -12.57 3.39 10.05
N GLY A 24 -11.85 3.64 11.15
CA GLY A 24 -11.67 2.69 12.26
C GLY A 24 -10.67 1.56 11.97
N GLY A 25 -9.94 1.65 10.86
CA GLY A 25 -8.86 0.75 10.51
C GLY A 25 -7.50 1.19 11.07
N ASN A 26 -6.45 0.47 10.72
CA ASN A 26 -5.07 0.81 11.09
C ASN A 26 -4.14 0.51 9.91
N PRO A 27 -3.49 1.51 9.29
CA PRO A 27 -2.58 1.29 8.16
C PRO A 27 -1.33 0.46 8.52
N TYR A 28 -1.03 0.32 9.82
CA TYR A 28 0.11 -0.45 10.34
C TYR A 28 -0.31 -1.79 10.96
N MET A 29 -1.55 -2.23 10.74
CA MET A 29 -2.14 -3.41 11.39
C MET A 29 -1.29 -4.66 11.27
N GLY A 30 -0.63 -4.89 10.11
CA GLY A 30 0.19 -6.09 9.90
C GLY A 30 1.32 -6.26 10.94
N GLN A 31 1.88 -5.15 11.44
CA GLN A 31 2.93 -5.18 12.47
C GLN A 31 2.37 -5.49 13.87
N SER A 32 1.14 -5.06 14.15
CA SER A 32 0.52 -5.16 15.48
C SER A 32 -0.37 -6.40 15.63
N LEU A 33 -0.79 -7.02 14.53
CA LEU A 33 -1.83 -8.05 14.51
C LEU A 33 -1.48 -9.28 15.37
N GLY A 34 -0.21 -9.64 15.48
CA GLY A 34 0.21 -10.77 16.32
C GLY A 34 -0.10 -10.52 17.80
N ASN A 35 0.27 -9.34 18.30
CA ASN A 35 -0.03 -8.94 19.68
C ASN A 35 -1.54 -8.86 19.93
N LEU A 36 -2.31 -8.35 18.97
CA LEU A 36 -3.78 -8.28 19.08
C LEU A 36 -4.42 -9.66 19.18
N LEU A 37 -3.94 -10.63 18.38
CA LEU A 37 -4.41 -12.01 18.44
C LEU A 37 -4.09 -12.67 19.80
N ILE A 38 -2.89 -12.44 20.35
CA ILE A 38 -2.53 -12.90 21.70
C ILE A 38 -3.51 -12.33 22.73
N SER A 39 -3.72 -11.01 22.72
CA SER A 39 -4.63 -10.35 23.65
C SER A 39 -6.09 -10.83 23.52
N ALA A 40 -6.50 -11.26 22.33
CA ALA A 40 -7.81 -11.85 22.08
C ALA A 40 -7.92 -13.34 22.45
N GLY A 41 -6.86 -13.94 22.98
CA GLY A 41 -6.82 -15.33 23.46
C GLY A 41 -6.48 -16.38 22.40
N PHE A 42 -6.08 -15.96 21.19
CA PHE A 42 -5.59 -16.90 20.17
C PHE A 42 -4.24 -17.49 20.57
N LYS A 43 -3.97 -18.68 20.06
CA LYS A 43 -2.75 -19.47 20.31
C LYS A 43 -2.07 -19.85 18.99
N ASN A 44 -0.84 -20.35 19.09
CA ASN A 44 -0.04 -20.81 17.96
C ASN A 44 0.08 -19.76 16.84
N ILE A 45 0.34 -18.51 17.24
CA ILE A 45 0.36 -17.37 16.32
C ILE A 45 1.69 -17.39 15.54
N GLU A 46 1.58 -17.50 14.23
CA GLU A 46 2.71 -17.41 13.30
C GLU A 46 2.54 -16.18 12.42
N ASN A 47 3.53 -15.28 12.43
CA ASN A 47 3.56 -14.09 11.59
C ASN A 47 4.64 -14.24 10.51
N LYS A 48 4.24 -14.27 9.23
CA LYS A 48 5.15 -14.31 8.09
C LYS A 48 5.16 -12.97 7.37
N THR A 49 6.36 -12.42 7.18
CA THR A 49 6.60 -11.31 6.26
C THR A 49 6.89 -11.85 4.87
N LEU A 50 6.14 -11.36 3.88
CA LEU A 50 6.29 -11.70 2.47
C LEU A 50 6.76 -10.43 1.74
N PRO A 51 8.07 -10.27 1.51
CA PRO A 51 8.59 -9.12 0.78
C PRO A 51 8.39 -9.31 -0.72
N PHE A 52 7.84 -8.29 -1.37
CA PHE A 52 7.77 -8.18 -2.82
C PHE A 52 8.68 -7.04 -3.25
N HIS A 53 9.59 -7.32 -4.19
CA HIS A 53 10.47 -6.31 -4.76
C HIS A 53 10.62 -6.55 -6.26
N HIS A 54 10.29 -5.54 -7.05
CA HIS A 54 10.38 -5.55 -8.51
C HIS A 54 11.03 -4.27 -9.01
N TYR A 55 11.84 -4.36 -10.06
CA TYR A 55 12.54 -3.23 -10.66
C TYR A 55 12.66 -3.36 -12.18
N SER A 56 12.73 -2.20 -12.83
CA SER A 56 12.58 -1.99 -14.28
C SER A 56 13.58 -2.72 -15.19
N ASN A 57 14.77 -3.09 -14.70
CA ASN A 57 15.83 -3.66 -15.54
C ASN A 57 15.70 -5.17 -15.74
N LYS A 58 15.41 -5.93 -14.67
CA LYS A 58 15.36 -7.40 -14.72
C LYS A 58 13.94 -7.96 -14.77
N ASP A 59 12.98 -7.23 -14.18
CA ASP A 59 11.66 -7.75 -13.85
C ASP A 59 10.56 -6.76 -14.28
N ARG A 60 10.72 -6.10 -15.44
CA ARG A 60 9.78 -5.06 -15.91
C ARG A 60 8.32 -5.53 -15.93
N GLN A 61 8.06 -6.71 -16.49
CA GLN A 61 6.70 -7.25 -16.53
C GLN A 61 6.14 -7.46 -15.12
N LYS A 62 6.93 -8.05 -14.20
CA LYS A 62 6.49 -8.23 -12.80
C LYS A 62 6.27 -6.91 -12.09
N LEU A 63 7.09 -5.89 -12.38
CA LEU A 63 6.87 -4.54 -11.86
C LEU A 63 5.55 -3.97 -12.38
N GLN A 64 5.27 -4.09 -13.68
CA GLN A 64 4.01 -3.65 -14.28
C GLN A 64 2.80 -4.37 -13.66
N ASP A 65 2.87 -5.69 -13.54
CA ASP A 65 1.81 -6.50 -12.92
C ASP A 65 1.59 -6.11 -11.45
N PHE A 66 2.67 -5.86 -10.72
CA PHE A 66 2.61 -5.43 -9.32
C PHE A 66 2.02 -4.02 -9.16
N ILE A 67 2.39 -3.08 -10.05
CA ILE A 67 1.79 -1.73 -10.09
C ILE A 67 0.30 -1.82 -10.43
N ALA A 68 -0.09 -2.64 -11.41
CA ALA A 68 -1.48 -2.85 -11.78
C ALA A 68 -2.30 -3.48 -10.64
N TYR A 69 -1.72 -4.46 -9.94
CA TYR A 69 -2.33 -5.04 -8.76
C TYR A 69 -2.58 -3.99 -7.67
N ILE A 70 -1.59 -3.17 -7.34
CA ILE A 70 -1.77 -2.09 -6.35
C ILE A 70 -2.80 -1.06 -6.81
N ASP A 71 -2.73 -0.64 -8.07
CA ASP A 71 -3.66 0.34 -8.65
C ASP A 71 -5.12 -0.12 -8.52
N SER A 72 -5.39 -1.41 -8.70
CA SER A 72 -6.74 -1.98 -8.67
C SER A 72 -7.49 -1.72 -7.37
N TRP A 73 -6.79 -1.65 -6.23
CA TRP A 73 -7.38 -1.33 -4.93
C TRP A 73 -7.03 0.08 -4.45
N LEU A 74 -5.95 0.70 -4.93
CA LEU A 74 -5.59 2.07 -4.56
C LEU A 74 -6.47 3.11 -5.27
N ALA A 75 -6.69 2.97 -6.58
CA ALA A 75 -7.45 3.94 -7.37
C ALA A 75 -8.88 4.19 -6.85
N PRO A 76 -9.64 3.16 -6.41
CA PRO A 76 -10.97 3.37 -5.83
C PRO A 76 -10.97 4.16 -4.51
N THR A 77 -9.82 4.33 -3.85
CA THR A 77 -9.74 5.10 -2.60
C THR A 77 -9.66 6.60 -2.84
N VAL A 78 -9.17 7.07 -4.00
CA VAL A 78 -9.08 8.50 -4.32
C VAL A 78 -10.40 9.26 -4.12
N PRO A 79 -11.55 8.85 -4.70
CA PRO A 79 -12.81 9.55 -4.45
C PRO A 79 -13.26 9.47 -2.98
N GLN A 80 -12.91 8.41 -2.25
CA GLN A 80 -13.23 8.28 -0.83
C GLN A 80 -12.40 9.23 0.03
N ILE A 81 -11.12 9.38 -0.29
CA ILE A 81 -10.21 10.35 0.34
C ILE A 81 -10.77 11.77 0.15
N VAL A 82 -11.16 12.14 -1.07
CA VAL A 82 -11.76 13.45 -1.35
C VAL A 82 -13.04 13.64 -0.55
N ALA A 83 -13.96 12.67 -0.60
CA ALA A 83 -15.27 12.80 0.04
C ALA A 83 -15.20 12.83 1.58
N LYS A 84 -14.27 12.10 2.21
CA LYS A 84 -14.19 12.01 3.68
C LYS A 84 -13.20 12.98 4.31
N LEU A 85 -12.12 13.34 3.60
CA LEU A 85 -11.01 14.12 4.16
C LEU A 85 -10.86 15.49 3.52
N ASP A 86 -11.67 15.82 2.50
CA ASP A 86 -11.61 17.10 1.76
C ASP A 86 -10.21 17.44 1.22
N LEU A 87 -9.46 16.41 0.82
CA LEU A 87 -8.12 16.56 0.24
C LEU A 87 -8.19 16.91 -1.26
N ASP A 88 -7.13 17.55 -1.75
CA ASP A 88 -7.04 18.03 -3.14
C ASP A 88 -7.09 16.86 -4.14
N LYS A 89 -8.24 16.72 -4.81
CA LYS A 89 -8.49 15.70 -5.85
C LYS A 89 -7.46 15.72 -6.97
N THR A 90 -7.05 16.90 -7.43
CA THR A 90 -6.10 17.03 -8.54
C THR A 90 -4.75 16.50 -8.12
N ARG A 91 -4.29 16.85 -6.92
CA ARG A 91 -3.03 16.35 -6.38
C ARG A 91 -3.03 14.84 -6.14
N LEU A 92 -4.14 14.29 -5.63
CA LEU A 92 -4.31 12.83 -5.47
C LEU A 92 -4.28 12.10 -6.81
N THR A 93 -4.97 12.64 -7.83
CA THR A 93 -4.99 12.07 -9.18
C THR A 93 -3.59 12.08 -9.80
N ASN A 94 -2.86 13.20 -9.67
CA ASN A 94 -1.46 13.29 -10.11
C ASN A 94 -0.55 12.28 -9.40
N GLY A 95 -0.81 12.00 -8.11
CA GLY A 95 -0.10 10.97 -7.36
C GLY A 95 -0.34 9.56 -7.90
N LEU A 96 -1.60 9.26 -8.24
CA LEU A 96 -2.01 7.98 -8.81
C LEU A 96 -1.46 7.76 -10.22
N GLU A 97 -1.55 8.76 -11.09
CA GLU A 97 -0.98 8.73 -12.44
C GLU A 97 0.54 8.58 -12.41
N TRP A 98 1.20 9.31 -11.50
CA TRP A 98 2.62 9.14 -11.27
C TRP A 98 2.95 7.70 -10.84
N PHE A 99 2.16 7.09 -9.97
CA PHE A 99 2.37 5.70 -9.52
C PHE A 99 2.22 4.71 -10.68
N ARG A 100 1.16 4.86 -11.49
CA ARG A 100 0.92 4.03 -12.69
C ARG A 100 2.08 4.06 -13.67
N SER A 101 2.76 5.21 -13.79
CA SER A 101 3.91 5.35 -14.70
C SER A 101 5.15 4.54 -14.26
N ILE A 102 5.24 4.12 -12.99
CA ILE A 102 6.43 3.44 -12.44
C ILE A 102 6.78 2.17 -13.21
N GLY A 103 5.78 1.40 -13.64
CA GLY A 103 5.99 0.17 -14.42
C GLY A 103 6.71 0.38 -15.75
N ASN A 104 6.70 1.60 -16.29
CA ASN A 104 7.26 1.92 -17.61
C ASN A 104 8.54 2.76 -17.54
N ARG A 105 8.90 3.29 -16.37
CA ARG A 105 10.09 4.12 -16.19
C ARG A 105 11.35 3.27 -16.09
N ASP A 106 12.45 3.82 -16.61
CA ASP A 106 13.78 3.26 -16.37
C ASP A 106 14.26 3.62 -14.96
N ASN A 107 15.12 2.78 -14.39
CA ASN A 107 15.66 2.93 -13.03
C ASN A 107 14.57 3.08 -11.94
N SER A 108 13.39 2.51 -12.18
CA SER A 108 12.30 2.46 -11.22
C SER A 108 12.24 1.13 -10.47
N ALA A 109 11.67 1.17 -9.27
CA ALA A 109 11.43 -0.01 -8.44
C ALA A 109 10.22 0.21 -7.51
N ALA A 110 9.59 -0.89 -7.13
CA ALA A 110 8.56 -0.93 -6.10
C ALA A 110 8.80 -2.08 -5.13
N THR A 111 8.59 -1.80 -3.84
CA THR A 111 8.72 -2.75 -2.74
C THR A 111 7.50 -2.66 -1.84
N ALA A 112 6.88 -3.78 -1.48
CA ALA A 112 5.94 -3.86 -0.39
C ALA A 112 6.22 -5.08 0.48
N VAL A 113 5.79 -5.02 1.74
CA VAL A 113 5.82 -6.15 2.66
C VAL A 113 4.38 -6.49 3.01
N ILE A 114 3.97 -7.72 2.69
CA ILE A 114 2.67 -8.24 3.11
C ILE A 114 2.90 -9.08 4.37
N TYR A 115 2.05 -8.89 5.37
CA TYR A 115 2.05 -9.71 6.58
C TYR A 115 0.96 -10.77 6.44
N ARG A 116 1.32 -12.04 6.63
CA ARG A 116 0.39 -13.16 6.65
C ARG A 116 0.45 -13.82 8.02
N MET A 117 -0.71 -13.89 8.68
CA MET A 117 -0.84 -14.47 10.02
C MET A 117 -1.59 -15.79 9.96
N PHE A 118 -1.16 -16.75 10.78
CA PHE A 118 -1.89 -17.96 11.10
C PHE A 118 -2.08 -18.02 12.61
N ALA A 119 -3.28 -18.39 13.07
CA ALA A 119 -3.58 -18.53 14.48
C ALA A 119 -4.71 -19.54 14.66
N THR A 120 -4.74 -20.20 15.82
CA THR A 120 -5.82 -21.09 16.25
C THR A 120 -6.50 -20.51 17.47
N LYS A 121 -7.83 -20.59 17.53
CA LYS A 121 -8.59 -20.17 18.71
C LYS A 121 -8.61 -21.28 19.76
#